data_AF-A0A0G1VBX5-F1
#
_entry.id   AF-A0A0G1VBX5-F1
#
_cell.length_a   1.000
_cell.length_b   1.000
_cell.length_c   1.000
_cell.angle_alpha   90.00
_cell.angle_beta   90.00
_cell.angle_gamma   90.00
#
_symmetry.space_group_name_H-M   'P 1'
#
loop_
_entity.id
_entity.type
_entity.pdbx_description
1 polymer ?
#
loop_
_entity_poly.entity_id
_entity_poly.type
_entity_poly.pdbx_seq_one_letter_code
_entity_poly.pdbx_strand_id
1 'polypeptide(L)'
;MEHKTIFYLCGAILLLCLFAFFLIGPPGQFPAGSIINIEEGWSVGKVSQVLKTNKIIRSEAAFKFFVIITGGEKRIRPAYYTFEKPI
;
A
#
# COMPACT_ATOMS: atom_id res chain seq x y z
N MET A 1 -17.87 5.23 34.30
CA MET A 1 -17.18 5.97 33.22
C MET A 1 -16.28 5.05 32.39
N GLU A 2 -15.62 4.06 33.02
CA GLU A 2 -14.82 2.98 32.41
C GLU A 2 -15.44 2.33 31.15
N HIS A 3 -16.68 1.83 31.20
CA HIS A 3 -17.29 1.11 30.07
C HIS A 3 -17.50 1.96 28.81
N LYS A 4 -17.78 3.25 28.96
CA LYS A 4 -17.95 4.16 27.81
C LYS A 4 -16.60 4.40 27.13
N THR A 5 -15.55 4.63 27.92
CA THR A 5 -14.18 4.79 27.39
C THR A 5 -13.72 3.52 26.68
N ILE A 6 -13.93 2.34 27.27
CA ILE A 6 -13.58 1.05 26.63
C ILE A 6 -14.35 0.87 25.33
N PHE A 7 -15.65 1.19 25.30
CA PHE A 7 -16.46 1.11 24.08
C PHE A 7 -15.94 2.02 22.98
N TYR A 8 -15.62 3.29 23.29
CA TYR A 8 -15.02 4.21 22.32
C TYR A 8 -13.64 3.74 21.85
N LEU A 9 -12.82 3.19 22.75
CA LEU A 9 -11.50 2.66 22.41
C LEU A 9 -11.62 1.48 21.45
N CYS A 10 -12.51 0.53 21.74
CA CYS A 10 -12.80 -0.60 20.86
C CYS A 10 -13.33 -0.14 19.49
N GLY A 11 -14.22 0.84 19.48
CA GLY A 11 -14.72 1.44 18.24
C GLY A 11 -13.60 2.10 17.42
N ALA A 12 -12.71 2.86 18.05
CA ALA A 12 -11.57 3.49 17.40
C ALA A 12 -10.58 2.46 16.83
N ILE A 13 -10.29 1.39 17.58
CA ILE A 13 -9.43 0.30 17.12
C ILE A 13 -10.07 -0.42 15.92
N LEU A 14 -11.35 -0.75 16.00
CA LEU A 14 -12.07 -1.38 14.89
C LEU A 14 -12.02 -0.51 13.63
N LEU A 15 -12.27 0.79 13.77
CA LEU A 15 -12.23 1.74 12.68
C LEU A 15 -10.82 1.85 12.08
N LEU A 16 -9.78 1.85 12.91
CA LEU A 16 -8.39 1.84 12.46
C LEU A 16 -8.04 0.55 11.70
N CYS A 17 -8.48 -0.62 12.19
CA CYS A 17 -8.29 -1.90 11.51
C CYS A 17 -8.99 -1.93 10.15
N LEU A 18 -10.23 -1.44 10.07
CA LEU A 18 -10.96 -1.33 8.81
C LEU A 18 -10.24 -0.39 7.84
N PHE A 19 -9.80 0.78 8.32
CA PHE A 19 -9.06 1.74 7.50
C PHE A 19 -7.78 1.14 6.93
N ALA A 20 -6.99 0.44 7.76
CA ALA A 20 -5.79 -0.27 7.33
C ALA A 20 -6.11 -1.37 6.31
N PHE A 21 -7.15 -2.18 6.56
CA PHE A 21 -7.57 -3.25 5.66
C PHE A 21 -7.98 -2.72 4.28
N PHE A 22 -8.72 -1.61 4.22
CA PHE A 22 -9.19 -1.05 2.96
C PHE A 22 -8.11 -0.32 2.17
N LEU A 23 -7.16 0.35 2.85
CA LEU A 23 -6.15 1.17 2.19
C LEU A 23 -4.84 0.45 1.88
N ILE A 24 -4.39 -0.44 2.78
CA ILE A 24 -3.08 -1.10 2.71
C ILE A 24 -3.23 -2.53 2.20
N GLY A 25 -4.36 -3.17 2.48
CA GLY A 25 -4.61 -4.54 2.08
C GLY A 25 -4.50 -4.76 0.56
N PRO A 26 -4.15 -5.98 0.13
CA PRO A 26 -3.99 -6.30 -1.28
C PRO A 26 -5.30 -6.18 -2.05
N PRO A 27 -5.31 -5.67 -3.29
CA PRO A 27 -6.52 -5.65 -4.13
C PRO A 27 -7.07 -7.05 -4.33
N GLY A 28 -8.40 -7.22 -4.33
CA GLY A 28 -9.04 -8.53 -4.51
C GLY A 28 -8.78 -9.17 -5.89
N GLN A 29 -8.19 -8.41 -6.82
CA GLN A 29 -7.82 -8.84 -8.18
C GLN A 29 -6.29 -8.79 -8.38
N PHE A 30 -5.52 -9.13 -7.35
CA PHE A 30 -4.06 -9.14 -7.42
C PHE A 30 -3.59 -10.12 -8.52
N PRO A 31 -2.80 -9.66 -9.50
CA PRO A 31 -2.33 -10.51 -10.58
C PRO A 31 -1.11 -11.32 -10.13
N ALA A 32 -1.36 -12.49 -9.56
CA ALA A 32 -0.32 -13.44 -9.18
C ALA A 32 0.57 -13.79 -10.40
N GLY A 33 1.89 -13.75 -10.21
CA GLY A 33 2.88 -14.02 -11.25
C GLY A 33 3.11 -12.86 -12.22
N SER A 34 2.56 -11.67 -11.94
CA SER A 34 2.83 -10.48 -12.76
C SER A 34 4.26 -9.99 -12.58
N ILE A 35 4.83 -9.48 -13.67
CA ILE A 35 6.15 -8.87 -13.70
C ILE A 35 5.97 -7.40 -14.06
N ILE A 36 6.44 -6.50 -13.20
CA ILE A 36 6.40 -5.06 -13.40
C ILE A 36 7.83 -4.55 -13.59
N ASN A 37 8.08 -3.89 -14.72
CA ASN A 37 9.33 -3.18 -14.94
C ASN A 37 9.23 -1.78 -14.31
N ILE A 38 10.18 -1.44 -13.45
CA ILE A 38 10.42 -0.07 -12.98
C ILE A 38 11.65 0.44 -13.71
N GLU A 39 11.48 1.50 -14.50
CA GLU A 39 12.59 2.10 -15.25
C GLU A 39 13.37 3.13 -14.41
N GLU A 40 14.58 3.43 -14.86
CA GLU A 40 15.43 4.43 -14.24
C GLU A 40 14.84 5.84 -14.37
N GLY A 41 15.01 6.65 -13.32
CA GLY A 41 14.51 8.02 -13.28
C GLY A 41 13.01 8.15 -13.01
N TRP A 42 12.25 7.05 -12.89
CA TRP A 42 10.84 7.14 -12.51
C TRP A 42 10.68 7.68 -11.09
N SER A 43 9.78 8.67 -10.95
CA SER A 43 9.42 9.21 -9.63
C SER A 43 8.55 8.22 -8.85
N VAL A 44 8.50 8.38 -7.53
CA VAL A 44 7.57 7.63 -6.66
C VAL A 44 6.12 7.75 -7.15
N GLY A 45 5.76 8.91 -7.69
CA GLY A 45 4.45 9.14 -8.32
C GLY A 45 4.21 8.20 -9.48
N LYS A 46 5.15 8.13 -10.44
CA LYS A 46 5.03 7.26 -11.61
C LYS A 46 4.98 5.78 -11.22
N VAL A 47 5.83 5.36 -10.30
CA VAL A 47 5.86 3.98 -9.76
C VAL A 47 4.51 3.64 -9.11
N SER A 48 4.00 4.53 -8.25
CA SER A 48 2.72 4.31 -7.57
C SER A 48 1.55 4.16 -8.56
N GLN A 49 1.54 4.97 -9.61
CA GLN A 49 0.53 4.90 -10.67
C GLN A 49 0.59 3.55 -11.39
N VAL A 50 1.78 3.12 -11.81
CA VAL A 50 1.99 1.84 -12.50
C VAL A 50 1.55 0.67 -11.61
N LEU A 51 1.95 0.66 -10.33
CA LEU A 51 1.56 -0.39 -9.40
C LEU A 51 0.04 -0.45 -9.19
N LYS A 52 -0.65 0.69 -9.12
CA LYS A 52 -2.11 0.71 -8.97
C LYS A 52 -2.82 0.30 -10.25
N THR A 53 -2.39 0.79 -11.41
CA THR A 53 -2.97 0.42 -12.71
C THR A 53 -2.86 -1.09 -12.96
N ASN A 54 -1.74 -1.69 -12.55
CA ASN A 54 -1.54 -3.14 -12.60
C ASN A 54 -2.15 -3.89 -11.42
N LYS A 55 -2.98 -3.25 -10.58
CA LYS A 55 -3.66 -3.87 -9.43
C LYS A 55 -2.70 -4.60 -8.49
N ILE A 56 -1.50 -4.05 -8.28
CA ILE A 56 -0.53 -4.50 -7.27
C ILE A 56 -0.84 -3.84 -5.92
N ILE A 57 -1.16 -2.54 -5.95
CA ILE A 57 -1.57 -1.75 -4.77
C ILE A 57 -3.00 -1.22 -4.96
N ARG A 58 -3.72 -0.98 -3.86
CA ARG A 58 -5.05 -0.34 -3.90
C ARG A 58 -4.98 1.18 -3.99
N SER A 59 -4.07 1.79 -3.23
CA SER A 59 -4.00 3.24 -3.06
C SER A 59 -2.60 3.79 -3.34
N GLU A 60 -2.50 4.62 -4.38
CA GLU A 60 -1.30 5.42 -4.66
C GLU A 60 -0.94 6.34 -3.50
N ALA A 61 -1.93 6.94 -2.84
CA ALA A 61 -1.71 7.87 -1.75
C ALA A 61 -1.10 7.17 -0.53
N ALA A 62 -1.63 5.99 -0.17
CA ALA A 62 -1.08 5.19 0.91
C ALA A 62 0.36 4.74 0.60
N PHE A 63 0.59 4.23 -0.61
CA PHE A 63 1.94 3.84 -1.05
C PHE A 63 2.92 5.01 -0.99
N LYS A 64 2.57 6.16 -1.57
CA LYS A 64 3.41 7.36 -1.54
C LYS A 64 3.69 7.82 -0.11
N PHE A 65 2.67 7.86 0.74
CA PHE A 65 2.84 8.21 2.15
C PHE A 65 3.86 7.31 2.83
N PHE A 66 3.73 5.99 2.70
CA PHE A 66 4.68 5.04 3.29
C PHE A 66 6.09 5.19 2.73
N VAL A 67 6.25 5.33 1.42
CA VAL A 67 7.56 5.52 0.81
C VAL A 67 8.23 6.81 1.29
N ILE A 68 7.48 7.91 1.43
CA ILE A 68 8.01 9.19 1.89
C ILE A 68 8.41 9.11 3.37
N ILE A 69 7.52 8.66 4.26
CA ILE A 69 7.79 8.65 5.71
C ILE A 69 8.92 7.68 6.09
N THR A 70 9.11 6.61 5.31
CA THR A 70 10.18 5.63 5.54
C THR A 70 11.51 6.03 4.88
N GLY A 71 11.54 7.14 4.13
CA GLY A 71 12.70 7.52 3.31
C GLY A 71 13.00 6.54 2.18
N GLY A 72 11.98 5.79 1.74
CA GLY A 72 12.07 4.74 0.72
C GLY A 72 12.20 5.25 -0.71
N GLU A 73 12.07 6.56 -0.96
CA GLU A 73 12.11 7.13 -2.31
C GLU A 73 13.41 6.77 -3.05
N LYS A 74 14.55 6.81 -2.35
CA LYS A 74 15.87 6.41 -2.86
C LYS A 74 16.09 4.89 -2.91
N ARG A 75 15.17 4.10 -2.34
CA ARG A 75 15.26 2.63 -2.27
C ARG A 75 14.50 1.94 -3.40
N ILE A 76 13.64 2.66 -4.13
CA ILE A 76 13.01 2.11 -5.33
C ILE A 76 14.10 2.01 -6.40
N ARG A 77 14.42 0.77 -6.80
CA ARG A 77 15.48 0.50 -7.76
C ARG A 77 14.89 0.18 -9.13
N PRO A 78 15.52 0.61 -10.22
CA PRO A 78 15.14 0.18 -11.55
C PRO A 78 15.39 -1.32 -11.70
N ALA A 79 14.34 -2.10 -11.94
CA ALA A 79 14.39 -3.55 -12.04
C ALA A 79 13.04 -4.13 -12.50
N TYR A 80 13.07 -5.41 -12.87
CA TYR A 80 11.87 -6.24 -13.02
C TYR A 80 11.48 -6.83 -11.66
N TYR A 81 10.28 -6.51 -11.18
CA TYR A 81 9.72 -7.03 -9.95
C TYR A 81 8.66 -8.09 -10.24
N THR A 82 8.80 -9.26 -9.63
CA THR A 82 7.81 -10.35 -9.75
C THR A 82 6.93 -10.37 -8.51
N PHE A 83 5.62 -10.46 -8.73
CA PHE A 83 4.61 -10.42 -7.68
C PHE A 83 3.82 -11.74 -7.66
N GLU A 84 4.35 -12.76 -6.98
CA GLU A 84 3.74 -14.09 -6.93
C GLU A 84 2.50 -14.16 -6.03
N LYS A 85 2.53 -13.43 -4.91
CA LYS A 85 1.46 -13.41 -3.92
C LYS A 85 1.21 -11.98 -3.44
N PRO A 86 -0.01 -11.69 -2.98
CA PRO A 86 -0.31 -10.37 -2.42
C PRO A 86 0.53 -10.08 -1.17
N ILE A 87 0.82 -8.79 -0.97
CA ILE A 87 1.62 -8.27 0.15
C ILE A 87 0.72 -8.00 1.34
#